data_AF-A0A7C4JV11-F1
#
_entry.id   AF-A0A7C4JV11-F1
#
_cell.length_a   1.000
_cell.length_b   1.000
_cell.length_c   1.000
_cell.angle_alpha   90.00
_cell.angle_beta   90.00
_cell.angle_gamma   90.00
#
_symmetry.space_group_name_H-M   'P 1'
#
loop_
_entity.id
_entity.type
_entity.pdbx_description
1 polymer ?
#
loop_
_entity_poly.entity_id
_entity_poly.type
_entity_poly.pdbx_seq_one_letter_code
_entity_poly.pdbx_strand_id
1 'polypeptide(L)'
;MNRFLLPLHFLVSLLCITPLSAQVYFLRDTFCSNQLIVVNGNVYGPDKPTGTEIIPGGANNGADSIIEVRLVFLKPSLTRLNSNHCIGDTVWVNGVPYHAGYYLGKEVIERGAANGCDSIIEVDLRFFPRPIVDIVQPLCDGDTLWVNGKPFSAFRPNGVEIVPGGAVGGCDSIIRVNLTIIPLPYSEVVDTLCPDEIRIINGHRYDKDFRAGVEIVPGAASSGCDSIIYVRFFFRDTWMTLGGDVEIYYGEEACLKPLFSFSPTALEWSPAVPCSTLSCLPYCQPYTSNARYTLVARDTYGCIVRDTVNVRVLRKVPIYAPNILDPRGNWPNNHFFISTGRGATQINRMLIANRWGELVFERENFPADAPDLGWDGNFRGQAAPPGVYIFWAEVQLWDGTTEIVSGSVTLVR
;
A
#
# COMPACT_ATOMS: atom_id res chain seq x y z
N MET A 1 -42.17 54.91 -63.40
CA MET A 1 -42.06 56.18 -64.14
C MET A 1 -41.16 55.96 -65.34
N ASN A 2 -41.71 56.04 -66.55
CA ASN A 2 -41.05 56.56 -67.76
C ASN A 2 -42.01 56.41 -68.94
N ARG A 3 -42.55 57.55 -69.40
CA ARG A 3 -43.34 57.70 -70.64
C ARG A 3 -42.36 58.00 -71.77
N PHE A 4 -42.48 57.32 -72.91
CA PHE A 4 -41.89 57.76 -74.16
C PHE A 4 -43.01 58.14 -75.14
N LEU A 5 -42.98 59.41 -75.58
CA LEU A 5 -43.77 60.00 -76.66
C LEU A 5 -42.83 60.25 -77.84
N LEU A 6 -43.29 60.06 -79.09
CA LEU A 6 -42.60 60.48 -80.32
C LEU A 6 -43.60 61.17 -81.28
N PRO A 7 -43.19 62.21 -82.07
CA PRO A 7 -44.11 63.12 -82.76
C PRO A 7 -44.09 63.13 -84.31
N LEU A 8 -45.22 63.60 -84.89
CA LEU A 8 -45.51 64.47 -86.07
C LEU A 8 -45.07 64.21 -87.55
N HIS A 9 -46.10 64.31 -88.43
CA HIS A 9 -46.26 65.09 -89.71
C HIS A 9 -45.73 64.59 -91.08
N PHE A 10 -46.62 64.43 -92.08
CA PHE A 10 -46.90 65.41 -93.18
C PHE A 10 -48.10 65.03 -94.09
N LEU A 11 -48.69 66.06 -94.72
CA LEU A 11 -49.91 66.13 -95.57
C LEU A 11 -49.69 65.67 -97.04
N VAL A 12 -50.77 65.21 -97.73
CA VAL A 12 -51.32 65.66 -99.05
C VAL A 12 -52.03 64.53 -99.85
N SER A 13 -53.34 64.77 -100.07
CA SER A 13 -54.29 64.47 -101.17
C SER A 13 -54.48 63.09 -101.85
N LEU A 14 -55.78 62.75 -101.91
CA LEU A 14 -56.59 62.06 -102.94
C LEU A 14 -56.59 60.51 -103.04
N LEU A 15 -57.59 59.95 -102.33
CA LEU A 15 -58.53 58.87 -102.73
C LEU A 15 -58.03 57.77 -103.69
N CYS A 16 -57.74 56.60 -103.11
CA CYS A 16 -58.24 55.33 -103.61
C CYS A 16 -58.40 54.36 -102.43
N ILE A 17 -59.61 53.82 -102.26
CA ILE A 17 -60.02 52.97 -101.12
C ILE A 17 -59.69 51.52 -101.44
N THR A 18 -58.70 50.93 -100.75
CA THR A 18 -58.60 49.49 -100.41
C THR A 18 -57.89 49.35 -99.05
N PRO A 19 -58.12 48.26 -98.28
CA PRO A 19 -58.39 48.33 -96.85
C PRO A 19 -57.16 48.58 -95.97
N LEU A 20 -57.39 49.37 -94.91
CA LEU A 20 -56.48 49.66 -93.79
C LEU A 20 -55.88 48.36 -93.21
N SER A 21 -54.57 48.19 -93.34
CA SER A 21 -53.83 47.20 -92.57
C SER A 21 -53.43 47.82 -91.23
N ALA A 22 -54.00 47.33 -90.13
CA ALA A 22 -53.60 47.70 -88.78
C ALA A 22 -52.16 47.25 -88.51
N GLN A 23 -51.33 48.13 -87.95
CA GLN A 23 -49.95 47.79 -87.61
C GLN A 23 -49.92 46.93 -86.34
N VAL A 24 -49.36 45.72 -86.43
CA VAL A 24 -49.27 44.78 -85.30
C VAL A 24 -47.88 44.84 -84.67
N TYR A 25 -47.83 45.07 -83.36
CA TYR A 25 -46.61 45.03 -82.55
C TYR A 25 -46.64 43.84 -81.60
N PHE A 26 -45.50 43.21 -81.37
CA PHE A 26 -45.39 42.10 -80.42
C PHE A 26 -44.67 42.55 -79.16
N LEU A 27 -45.32 42.42 -78.01
CA LEU A 27 -44.67 42.58 -76.71
C LEU A 27 -44.34 41.20 -76.16
N ARG A 28 -43.04 40.88 -76.16
CA ARG A 28 -42.49 39.64 -75.57
C ARG A 28 -41.42 39.99 -74.56
N ASP A 29 -41.69 39.66 -73.31
CA ASP A 29 -40.73 39.85 -72.23
C ASP A 29 -41.01 38.82 -71.13
N THR A 30 -40.01 38.58 -70.28
CA THR A 30 -40.04 37.55 -69.24
C THR A 30 -40.02 38.19 -67.87
N PHE A 31 -40.99 37.82 -67.04
CA PHE A 31 -41.21 38.40 -65.73
C PHE A 31 -41.25 37.32 -64.67
N CYS A 32 -41.10 37.71 -63.40
CA CYS A 32 -41.27 36.80 -62.29
C CYS A 32 -42.75 36.64 -61.98
N SER A 33 -43.16 35.45 -61.50
CA SER A 33 -44.58 35.11 -61.30
C SER A 33 -45.34 35.96 -60.26
N ASN A 34 -44.69 36.92 -59.60
CA ASN A 34 -45.31 37.90 -58.70
C ASN A 34 -45.46 39.30 -59.33
N GLN A 35 -45.06 39.48 -60.58
CA GLN A 35 -45.11 40.77 -61.27
C GLN A 35 -46.42 40.91 -62.08
N LEU A 36 -46.92 42.14 -62.15
CA LEU A 36 -48.06 42.53 -62.97
C LEU A 36 -47.65 43.69 -63.88
N ILE A 37 -48.13 43.68 -65.12
CA ILE A 37 -47.81 44.71 -66.11
C ILE A 37 -49.10 45.27 -66.67
N VAL A 38 -49.17 46.58 -66.78
CA VAL A 38 -50.29 47.26 -67.43
C VAL A 38 -49.90 47.61 -68.85
N VAL A 39 -50.60 47.04 -69.82
CA VAL A 39 -50.47 47.38 -71.24
C VAL A 39 -51.78 48.01 -71.66
N ASN A 40 -51.75 49.27 -72.10
CA ASN A 40 -52.94 50.00 -72.58
C ASN A 40 -54.13 50.00 -71.59
N GLY A 41 -53.85 50.06 -70.28
CA GLY A 41 -54.87 50.05 -69.22
C GLY A 41 -55.32 48.66 -68.77
N ASN A 42 -54.96 47.60 -69.49
CA ASN A 42 -55.25 46.21 -69.13
C ASN A 42 -54.10 45.56 -68.36
N VAL A 43 -54.44 44.84 -67.29
CA VAL A 43 -53.46 44.15 -66.43
C VAL A 43 -53.16 42.75 -66.99
N TYR A 44 -51.88 42.48 -67.20
CA TYR A 44 -51.30 41.21 -67.58
C TYR A 44 -50.49 40.63 -66.41
N GLY A 45 -50.66 39.34 -66.16
CA GLY A 45 -50.08 38.64 -65.03
C GLY A 45 -49.98 37.13 -65.29
N PRO A 46 -49.54 36.33 -64.30
CA PRO A 46 -49.38 34.88 -64.46
C PRO A 46 -50.66 34.17 -64.94
N ASP A 47 -51.82 34.61 -64.47
CA ASP A 47 -53.13 34.04 -64.81
C ASP A 47 -53.70 34.56 -66.13
N LYS A 48 -53.12 35.64 -66.67
CA LYS A 48 -53.45 36.22 -67.98
C LYS A 48 -52.17 36.69 -68.68
N PRO A 49 -51.33 35.76 -69.18
CA PRO A 49 -50.01 36.08 -69.72
C PRO A 49 -50.06 36.54 -71.18
N THR A 50 -51.18 36.34 -71.86
CA THR A 50 -51.38 36.69 -73.27
C THR A 50 -52.66 37.50 -73.47
N GLY A 51 -52.70 38.28 -74.54
CA GLY A 51 -53.86 39.04 -74.96
C GLY A 51 -53.54 40.01 -76.08
N THR A 52 -54.55 40.76 -76.50
CA THR A 52 -54.44 41.70 -77.62
C THR A 52 -54.99 43.05 -77.19
N GLU A 53 -54.17 44.08 -77.30
CA GLU A 53 -54.55 45.47 -77.02
C GLU A 53 -54.75 46.23 -78.32
N ILE A 54 -55.84 46.98 -78.42
CA ILE A 54 -56.12 47.84 -79.57
C ILE A 54 -55.97 49.28 -79.11
N ILE A 55 -55.12 50.05 -79.79
CA ILE A 55 -54.92 51.48 -79.55
C ILE A 55 -55.63 52.24 -80.67
N PRO A 56 -56.77 52.89 -80.38
CA PRO A 56 -57.55 53.61 -81.37
C PRO A 56 -56.75 54.77 -81.98
N GLY A 57 -56.63 54.80 -83.31
CA GLY A 57 -55.90 55.85 -84.04
C GLY A 57 -54.39 55.93 -83.76
N GLY A 58 -53.79 54.88 -83.21
CA GLY A 58 -52.38 54.87 -82.78
C GLY A 58 -51.34 54.88 -83.90
N ALA A 59 -51.73 54.56 -85.15
CA ALA A 59 -50.81 54.58 -86.28
C ALA A 59 -50.71 55.98 -86.92
N ASN A 60 -49.59 56.29 -87.59
CA ASN A 60 -49.32 57.61 -88.21
C ASN A 60 -50.37 58.06 -89.25
N ASN A 61 -51.22 57.15 -89.70
CA ASN A 61 -52.31 57.35 -90.66
C ASN A 61 -53.71 57.37 -90.01
N GLY A 62 -53.81 57.39 -88.68
CA GLY A 62 -55.07 57.39 -87.95
C GLY A 62 -55.78 56.03 -87.88
N ALA A 63 -55.12 54.95 -88.30
CA ALA A 63 -55.61 53.59 -88.11
C ALA A 63 -55.31 53.06 -86.69
N ASP A 64 -56.06 52.05 -86.26
CA ASP A 64 -55.81 51.39 -84.97
C ASP A 64 -54.51 50.59 -85.02
N SER A 65 -53.74 50.64 -83.93
CA SER A 65 -52.58 49.78 -83.74
C SER A 65 -52.95 48.61 -82.84
N ILE A 66 -52.49 47.41 -83.19
CA ILE A 66 -52.74 46.19 -82.43
C ILE A 66 -51.44 45.80 -81.73
N ILE A 67 -51.47 45.58 -80.43
CA ILE A 67 -50.35 45.01 -79.67
C ILE A 67 -50.74 43.59 -79.26
N GLU A 68 -50.04 42.60 -79.80
CA GLU A 68 -50.12 41.23 -79.31
C GLU A 68 -49.17 41.08 -78.11
N VAL A 69 -49.75 40.85 -76.94
CA VAL A 69 -49.03 40.64 -75.69
C VAL A 69 -48.81 39.14 -75.51
N ARG A 70 -47.55 38.72 -75.40
CA ARG A 70 -47.17 37.35 -75.05
C ARG A 70 -46.03 37.36 -74.05
N LEU A 71 -46.38 37.31 -72.77
CA LEU A 71 -45.43 37.35 -71.67
C LEU A 71 -45.16 35.95 -71.10
N VAL A 72 -43.96 35.75 -70.56
CA VAL A 72 -43.59 34.51 -69.86
C VAL A 72 -43.36 34.84 -68.39
N PHE A 73 -44.05 34.14 -67.49
CA PHE A 73 -43.88 34.30 -66.05
C PHE A 73 -43.11 33.12 -65.47
N LEU A 74 -41.86 33.37 -65.03
CA LEU A 74 -41.02 32.35 -64.41
C LEU A 74 -41.40 32.16 -62.95
N LYS A 75 -41.59 30.90 -62.56
CA LYS A 75 -41.78 30.52 -61.16
C LYS A 75 -40.46 30.69 -60.39
N PRO A 76 -40.52 30.97 -59.08
CA PRO A 76 -39.33 31.00 -58.25
C PRO A 76 -38.65 29.64 -58.22
N SER A 77 -37.32 29.63 -58.11
CA SER A 77 -36.55 28.39 -57.93
C SER A 77 -36.83 27.81 -56.54
N LEU A 78 -37.17 26.53 -56.43
CA LEU A 78 -37.44 25.87 -55.15
C LEU A 78 -36.31 24.92 -54.79
N THR A 79 -35.70 25.13 -53.62
CA THR A 79 -34.72 24.22 -53.00
C THR A 79 -35.23 23.76 -51.64
N ARG A 80 -35.05 22.48 -51.31
CA ARG A 80 -35.38 21.97 -49.97
C ARG A 80 -34.11 21.80 -49.14
N LEU A 81 -34.12 22.35 -47.93
CA LEU A 81 -33.09 22.14 -46.92
C LEU A 81 -33.59 21.11 -45.90
N ASN A 82 -33.01 19.90 -45.94
CA ASN A 82 -33.36 18.80 -45.03
C ASN A 82 -32.12 18.17 -44.40
N SER A 83 -31.71 18.69 -43.25
CA SER A 83 -30.57 18.17 -42.48
C SER A 83 -30.97 17.83 -41.04
N ASN A 84 -30.17 16.95 -40.45
CA ASN A 84 -30.33 16.49 -39.07
C ASN A 84 -29.42 17.32 -38.15
N HIS A 85 -29.95 17.76 -37.02
CA HIS A 85 -29.27 18.58 -36.02
C HIS A 85 -29.59 18.07 -34.61
N CYS A 86 -28.87 18.56 -33.61
CA CYS A 86 -29.11 18.21 -32.21
C CYS A 86 -29.99 19.25 -31.54
N ILE A 87 -30.84 18.82 -30.60
CA ILE A 87 -31.61 19.77 -29.78
C ILE A 87 -30.62 20.73 -29.08
N GLY A 88 -30.85 22.04 -29.25
CA GLY A 88 -29.96 23.11 -28.81
C GLY A 88 -29.21 23.82 -29.95
N ASP A 89 -29.10 23.17 -31.10
CA ASP A 89 -28.49 23.77 -32.29
C ASP A 89 -29.44 24.83 -32.90
N THR A 90 -28.85 25.82 -33.58
CA THR A 90 -29.59 26.82 -34.36
C THR A 90 -29.02 26.89 -35.77
N VAL A 91 -29.88 26.72 -36.76
CA VAL A 91 -29.54 26.84 -38.18
C VAL A 91 -30.10 28.16 -38.69
N TRP A 92 -29.23 29.04 -39.19
CA TRP A 92 -29.63 30.33 -39.74
C TRP A 92 -29.87 30.21 -41.23
N VAL A 93 -31.11 30.43 -41.67
CA VAL A 93 -31.48 30.45 -43.08
C VAL A 93 -32.01 31.84 -43.40
N ASN A 94 -31.34 32.57 -44.29
CA ASN A 94 -31.73 33.93 -44.68
C ASN A 94 -31.91 34.91 -43.48
N GLY A 95 -31.11 34.74 -42.43
CA GLY A 95 -31.20 35.56 -41.20
C GLY A 95 -32.30 35.13 -40.23
N VAL A 96 -33.09 34.10 -40.54
CA VAL A 96 -34.10 33.51 -39.64
C VAL A 96 -33.49 32.32 -38.88
N PRO A 97 -33.58 32.27 -37.54
CA PRO A 97 -33.07 31.17 -36.74
C PRO A 97 -34.06 30.00 -36.69
N TYR A 98 -33.66 28.85 -37.21
CA TYR A 98 -34.40 27.59 -37.09
C TYR A 98 -33.80 26.73 -35.97
N HIS A 99 -34.65 26.19 -35.10
CA HIS A 99 -34.28 25.39 -33.92
C HIS A 99 -35.35 24.32 -33.63
N ALA A 100 -35.16 23.48 -32.61
CA ALA A 100 -36.09 22.38 -32.30
C ALA A 100 -37.57 22.77 -32.07
N GLY A 101 -37.85 24.04 -31.75
CA GLY A 101 -39.20 24.58 -31.61
C GLY A 101 -39.72 25.31 -32.87
N TYR A 102 -38.86 25.54 -33.85
CA TYR A 102 -39.15 26.23 -35.11
C TYR A 102 -38.26 25.65 -36.22
N TYR A 103 -38.68 24.53 -36.81
CA TYR A 103 -37.84 23.69 -37.70
C TYR A 103 -38.44 23.47 -39.09
N LEU A 104 -39.67 23.94 -39.33
CA LEU A 104 -40.33 23.96 -40.63
C LEU A 104 -40.58 25.41 -41.05
N GLY A 105 -40.30 25.74 -42.31
CA GLY A 105 -40.55 27.08 -42.81
C GLY A 105 -40.25 27.26 -44.31
N LYS A 106 -40.42 28.49 -44.79
CA LYS A 106 -40.08 28.88 -46.16
C LYS A 106 -39.41 30.24 -46.14
N GLU A 107 -38.19 30.30 -46.66
CA GLU A 107 -37.45 31.54 -46.82
C GLU A 107 -37.45 31.97 -48.29
N VAL A 108 -37.71 33.25 -48.54
CA VAL A 108 -37.67 33.83 -49.88
C VAL A 108 -36.43 34.71 -50.00
N ILE A 109 -35.56 34.38 -50.95
CA ILE A 109 -34.41 35.20 -51.32
C ILE A 109 -34.80 36.02 -52.54
N GLU A 110 -34.97 37.32 -52.34
CA GLU A 110 -35.33 38.26 -53.40
C GLU A 110 -34.26 38.25 -54.50
N ARG A 111 -34.69 38.07 -55.76
CA ARG A 111 -33.80 37.99 -56.93
C ARG A 111 -32.67 36.94 -56.83
N GLY A 112 -32.84 35.92 -55.98
CA GLY A 112 -31.80 34.95 -55.67
C GLY A 112 -31.50 33.94 -56.78
N ALA A 113 -32.33 33.84 -57.83
CA ALA A 113 -32.10 32.92 -58.94
C ALA A 113 -31.31 33.59 -60.08
N ALA A 114 -30.55 32.81 -60.86
CA ALA A 114 -29.69 33.32 -61.94
C ALA A 114 -30.43 34.12 -63.04
N ASN A 115 -31.74 33.95 -63.13
CA ASN A 115 -32.66 34.68 -64.01
C ASN A 115 -33.24 35.97 -63.38
N GLY A 116 -32.79 36.37 -62.19
CA GLY A 116 -33.23 37.57 -61.49
C GLY A 116 -34.58 37.46 -60.76
N CYS A 117 -35.19 36.27 -60.72
CA CYS A 117 -36.38 35.99 -59.92
C CYS A 117 -36.05 35.50 -58.52
N ASP A 118 -37.07 35.47 -57.66
CA ASP A 118 -36.91 35.03 -56.28
C ASP A 118 -36.57 33.53 -56.21
N SER A 119 -35.79 33.16 -55.21
CA SER A 119 -35.54 31.77 -54.84
C SER A 119 -36.27 31.46 -53.53
N ILE A 120 -36.87 30.28 -53.42
CA ILE A 120 -37.54 29.80 -52.22
C ILE A 120 -36.75 28.63 -51.65
N ILE A 121 -36.40 28.73 -50.37
CA ILE A 121 -35.85 27.63 -49.58
C ILE A 121 -36.97 27.07 -48.71
N GLU A 122 -37.39 25.84 -48.96
CA GLU A 122 -38.27 25.11 -48.06
C GLU A 122 -37.42 24.42 -46.99
N VAL A 123 -37.60 24.84 -45.74
CA VAL A 123 -36.85 24.35 -44.59
C VAL A 123 -37.63 23.23 -43.93
N ASP A 124 -37.02 22.05 -43.84
CA ASP A 124 -37.54 20.85 -43.16
C ASP A 124 -36.41 20.18 -42.36
N LEU A 125 -36.10 20.73 -41.19
CA LEU A 125 -35.00 20.27 -40.33
C LEU A 125 -35.50 19.25 -39.30
N ARG A 126 -34.63 18.32 -38.91
CA ARG A 126 -34.90 17.34 -37.85
C ARG A 126 -33.95 17.52 -36.68
N PHE A 127 -34.49 17.60 -35.47
CA PHE A 127 -33.71 17.78 -34.24
C PHE A 127 -33.78 16.52 -33.36
N PHE A 128 -32.65 15.88 -33.11
CA PHE A 128 -32.55 14.68 -32.28
C PHE A 128 -32.10 15.03 -30.85
N PRO A 129 -32.67 14.39 -29.81
CA PRO A 129 -32.21 14.57 -28.45
C PRO A 129 -30.81 13.98 -28.26
N ARG A 130 -30.01 14.61 -27.39
CA ARG A 130 -28.75 14.05 -26.91
C ARG A 130 -29.08 12.99 -25.85
N PRO A 131 -28.82 11.69 -26.09
CA PRO A 131 -29.15 10.66 -25.11
C PRO A 131 -28.31 10.86 -23.85
N ILE A 132 -28.96 10.76 -22.70
CA ILE A 132 -28.31 10.82 -21.39
C ILE A 132 -28.28 9.41 -20.80
N VAL A 133 -27.10 8.98 -20.39
CA VAL A 133 -26.89 7.72 -19.65
C VAL A 133 -26.40 8.08 -18.25
N ASP A 134 -27.18 7.72 -17.24
CA ASP A 134 -26.80 7.90 -15.85
C ASP A 134 -26.14 6.61 -15.31
N ILE A 135 -24.94 6.74 -14.75
CA ILE A 135 -24.26 5.68 -14.01
C ILE A 135 -24.38 6.02 -12.52
N VAL A 136 -25.24 5.28 -11.83
CA VAL A 136 -25.49 5.41 -10.39
C VAL A 136 -25.28 4.04 -9.75
N GLN A 137 -24.10 3.82 -9.20
CA GLN A 137 -23.74 2.58 -8.55
C GLN A 137 -22.81 2.84 -7.36
N PRO A 138 -22.80 1.93 -6.36
CA PRO A 138 -21.77 1.95 -5.34
C PRO A 138 -20.39 1.64 -5.93
N LEU A 139 -19.35 2.23 -5.36
CA LEU A 139 -17.94 1.92 -5.66
C LEU A 139 -17.16 1.85 -4.35
N CYS A 140 -16.33 0.83 -4.16
CA CYS A 140 -15.51 0.70 -2.97
C CYS A 140 -14.42 1.80 -2.94
N ASP A 141 -14.12 2.32 -1.76
CA ASP A 141 -13.03 3.28 -1.60
C ASP A 141 -11.70 2.61 -1.97
N GLY A 142 -10.92 3.27 -2.84
CA GLY A 142 -9.73 2.71 -3.50
C GLY A 142 -9.95 2.20 -4.93
N ASP A 143 -11.18 1.86 -5.32
CA ASP A 143 -11.47 1.43 -6.70
C ASP A 143 -11.56 2.61 -7.68
N THR A 144 -11.45 2.28 -8.97
CA THR A 144 -11.59 3.25 -10.05
C THR A 144 -12.51 2.74 -11.16
N LEU A 145 -13.56 3.52 -11.43
CA LEU A 145 -14.39 3.37 -12.62
C LEU A 145 -13.83 4.22 -13.76
N TRP A 146 -13.58 3.62 -14.91
CA TRP A 146 -13.12 4.34 -16.10
C TRP A 146 -14.29 4.62 -17.04
N VAL A 147 -14.56 5.90 -17.31
CA VAL A 147 -15.60 6.33 -18.25
C VAL A 147 -14.96 7.26 -19.28
N ASN A 148 -15.04 6.88 -20.55
CA ASN A 148 -14.44 7.64 -21.67
C ASN A 148 -12.95 8.00 -21.44
N GLY A 149 -12.18 7.05 -20.91
CA GLY A 149 -10.75 7.25 -20.60
C GLY A 149 -10.47 8.15 -19.39
N LYS A 150 -11.49 8.63 -18.67
CA LYS A 150 -11.31 9.41 -17.45
C LYS A 150 -11.65 8.60 -16.19
N PRO A 151 -10.83 8.68 -15.14
CA PRO A 151 -11.07 7.95 -13.90
C PRO A 151 -12.10 8.65 -13.02
N PHE A 152 -12.95 7.85 -12.39
CA PHE A 152 -13.88 8.20 -11.33
C PHE A 152 -13.60 7.31 -10.12
N SER A 153 -13.43 7.92 -8.96
CA SER A 153 -13.03 7.27 -7.71
C SER A 153 -13.53 8.09 -6.51
N ALA A 154 -13.14 7.74 -5.29
CA ALA A 154 -13.50 8.51 -4.09
C ALA A 154 -13.10 10.01 -4.17
N PHE A 155 -12.03 10.35 -4.89
CA PHE A 155 -11.59 11.74 -5.09
C PHE A 155 -12.38 12.50 -6.17
N ARG A 156 -13.06 11.77 -7.06
CA ARG A 156 -13.92 12.30 -8.12
C ARG A 156 -15.13 11.38 -8.32
N PRO A 157 -16.10 11.39 -7.39
CA PRO A 157 -17.23 10.47 -7.43
C PRO A 157 -18.29 10.88 -8.47
N ASN A 158 -18.29 12.15 -8.88
CA ASN A 158 -19.32 12.72 -9.74
C ASN A 158 -18.69 13.43 -10.94
N GLY A 159 -19.39 13.42 -12.08
CA GLY A 159 -19.01 14.20 -13.25
C GLY A 159 -19.83 13.87 -14.48
N VAL A 160 -19.54 14.57 -15.57
CA VAL A 160 -20.22 14.39 -16.86
C VAL A 160 -19.17 14.20 -17.94
N GLU A 161 -19.34 13.17 -18.76
CA GLU A 161 -18.51 12.89 -19.91
C GLU A 161 -19.34 12.98 -21.19
N ILE A 162 -18.82 13.66 -22.19
CA ILE A 162 -19.47 13.81 -23.50
C ILE A 162 -18.77 12.87 -24.47
N VAL A 163 -19.53 12.05 -25.17
CA VAL A 163 -19.05 11.14 -26.22
C VAL A 163 -19.48 11.71 -27.57
N PRO A 164 -18.54 12.28 -28.35
CA PRO A 164 -18.85 12.91 -29.63
C PRO A 164 -19.46 11.93 -30.62
N GLY A 165 -20.56 12.32 -31.27
CA GLY A 165 -21.21 11.51 -32.32
C GLY A 165 -21.73 10.13 -31.89
N GLY A 166 -21.89 9.90 -30.58
CA GLY A 166 -22.29 8.61 -30.01
C GLY A 166 -23.77 8.24 -30.19
N ALA A 167 -24.59 9.08 -30.83
CA ALA A 167 -26.04 8.91 -30.94
C ALA A 167 -26.55 8.97 -32.39
N VAL A 168 -27.81 8.54 -32.59
CA VAL A 168 -28.53 8.63 -33.88
C VAL A 168 -28.50 10.07 -34.39
N GLY A 169 -28.19 10.25 -35.68
CA GLY A 169 -28.15 11.57 -36.32
C GLY A 169 -26.85 12.36 -36.09
N GLY A 170 -25.83 11.76 -35.46
CA GLY A 170 -24.52 12.40 -35.25
C GLY A 170 -24.43 13.28 -34.00
N CYS A 171 -25.41 13.18 -33.10
CA CYS A 171 -25.39 13.91 -31.83
C CYS A 171 -24.45 13.29 -30.80
N ASP A 172 -23.96 14.15 -29.90
CA ASP A 172 -23.15 13.69 -28.77
C ASP A 172 -24.02 12.98 -27.74
N SER A 173 -23.49 11.90 -27.17
CA SER A 173 -24.07 11.24 -26.00
C SER A 173 -23.50 11.84 -24.73
N ILE A 174 -24.32 11.98 -23.68
CA ILE A 174 -23.91 12.53 -22.39
C ILE A 174 -23.97 11.41 -21.36
N ILE A 175 -22.84 11.12 -20.70
CA ILE A 175 -22.76 10.17 -19.59
C ILE A 175 -22.66 10.99 -18.31
N ARG A 176 -23.61 10.83 -17.39
CA ARG A 176 -23.56 11.44 -16.07
C ARG A 176 -23.19 10.35 -15.06
N VAL A 177 -22.10 10.58 -14.34
CA VAL A 177 -21.59 9.67 -13.31
C VAL A 177 -21.93 10.27 -11.95
N ASN A 178 -22.58 9.47 -11.09
CA ASN A 178 -22.87 9.81 -9.71
C ASN A 178 -22.66 8.58 -8.83
N LEU A 179 -21.47 8.44 -8.24
CA LEU A 179 -21.07 7.26 -7.47
C LEU A 179 -21.32 7.43 -5.98
N THR A 180 -21.78 6.36 -5.33
CA THR A 180 -21.82 6.27 -3.87
C THR A 180 -20.58 5.53 -3.38
N ILE A 181 -19.68 6.22 -2.69
CA ILE A 181 -18.43 5.62 -2.22
C ILE A 181 -18.70 4.82 -0.94
N ILE A 182 -18.35 3.53 -0.96
CA ILE A 182 -18.43 2.64 0.20
C ILE A 182 -17.06 2.62 0.88
N PRO A 183 -16.93 3.16 2.12
CA PRO A 183 -15.68 3.08 2.85
C PRO A 183 -15.34 1.63 3.20
N LEU A 184 -14.05 1.30 3.19
CA LEU A 184 -13.59 -0.04 3.57
C LEU A 184 -13.79 -0.22 5.09
N PRO A 185 -14.57 -1.23 5.53
CA PRO A 185 -14.70 -1.51 6.95
C PRO A 185 -13.36 -1.93 7.53
N TYR A 186 -13.08 -1.50 8.76
CA TYR A 186 -11.87 -1.88 9.48
C TYR A 186 -12.16 -2.49 10.85
N SER A 187 -11.26 -3.37 11.29
CA SER A 187 -11.22 -3.91 12.64
C SER A 187 -9.80 -3.89 13.18
N GLU A 188 -9.65 -4.04 14.50
CA GLU A 188 -8.34 -4.12 15.14
C GLU A 188 -8.22 -5.43 15.93
N VAL A 189 -7.08 -6.09 15.80
CA VAL A 189 -6.68 -7.24 16.60
C VAL A 189 -5.53 -6.81 17.50
N VAL A 190 -5.83 -6.66 18.79
CA VAL A 190 -4.85 -6.25 19.80
C VAL A 190 -4.74 -7.33 20.87
N ASP A 191 -3.51 -7.76 21.15
CA ASP A 191 -3.22 -8.76 22.19
C ASP A 191 -1.80 -8.58 22.76
N THR A 192 -1.55 -9.17 23.93
CA THR A 192 -0.23 -9.22 24.58
C THR A 192 0.23 -10.67 24.74
N LEU A 193 1.19 -11.07 23.91
CA LEU A 193 1.66 -12.44 23.73
C LEU A 193 2.89 -12.77 24.59
N CYS A 194 3.20 -14.05 24.74
CA CYS A 194 4.46 -14.50 25.36
C CYS A 194 5.67 -14.25 24.43
N PRO A 195 6.91 -14.14 24.96
CA PRO A 195 8.10 -13.75 24.18
C PRO A 195 8.33 -14.54 22.88
N ASP A 196 8.10 -15.85 22.92
CA ASP A 196 8.32 -16.78 21.80
C ASP A 196 7.02 -17.19 21.08
N GLU A 197 5.89 -16.57 21.44
CA GLU A 197 4.61 -16.88 20.83
C GLU A 197 4.52 -16.29 19.42
N ILE A 198 3.86 -17.04 18.54
CA ILE A 198 3.68 -16.67 17.13
C ILE A 198 2.18 -16.67 16.83
N ARG A 199 1.70 -15.60 16.20
CA ARG A 199 0.34 -15.52 15.66
C ARG A 199 0.38 -15.44 14.15
N ILE A 200 -0.54 -16.15 13.51
CA ILE A 200 -0.72 -16.10 12.06
C ILE A 200 -2.08 -15.46 11.80
N ILE A 201 -2.08 -14.30 11.16
CA ILE A 201 -3.31 -13.63 10.71
C ILE A 201 -3.24 -13.58 9.19
N ASN A 202 -4.27 -14.13 8.53
CA ASN A 202 -4.37 -14.14 7.06
C ASN A 202 -3.12 -14.70 6.34
N GLY A 203 -2.45 -15.69 6.93
CA GLY A 203 -1.22 -16.29 6.39
C GLY A 203 0.07 -15.54 6.71
N HIS A 204 -0.01 -14.32 7.25
CA HIS A 204 1.14 -13.53 7.69
C HIS A 204 1.52 -13.84 9.12
N ARG A 205 2.84 -13.97 9.35
CA ARG A 205 3.42 -14.31 10.65
C ARG A 205 3.73 -13.06 11.46
N TYR A 206 3.21 -13.01 12.67
CA TYR A 206 3.46 -11.97 13.66
C TYR A 206 4.17 -12.55 14.88
N ASP A 207 5.28 -11.93 15.28
CA ASP A 207 6.13 -12.32 16.40
C ASP A 207 6.78 -11.08 17.04
N LYS A 208 7.74 -11.29 17.95
CA LYS A 208 8.43 -10.20 18.66
C LYS A 208 9.15 -9.21 17.74
N ASP A 209 9.49 -9.60 16.52
CA ASP A 209 10.20 -8.76 15.54
C ASP A 209 9.21 -8.13 14.55
N PHE A 210 8.08 -8.79 14.27
CA PHE A 210 6.97 -8.31 13.44
C PHE A 210 5.68 -8.19 14.25
N ARG A 211 5.58 -7.10 15.04
CA ARG A 211 4.52 -6.93 16.04
C ARG A 211 3.24 -6.28 15.50
N ALA A 212 3.30 -5.62 14.36
CA ALA A 212 2.17 -4.87 13.83
C ALA A 212 2.15 -4.92 12.31
N GLY A 213 0.96 -4.80 11.74
CA GLY A 213 0.72 -4.92 10.30
C GLY A 213 -0.71 -4.58 9.93
N VAL A 214 -0.97 -4.61 8.62
CA VAL A 214 -2.29 -4.37 8.05
C VAL A 214 -2.60 -5.53 7.12
N GLU A 215 -3.73 -6.19 7.37
CA GLU A 215 -4.24 -7.27 6.52
C GLU A 215 -5.41 -6.76 5.68
N ILE A 216 -5.42 -7.12 4.40
CA ILE A 216 -6.53 -6.84 3.50
C ILE A 216 -7.23 -8.17 3.24
N VAL A 217 -8.54 -8.21 3.52
CA VAL A 217 -9.38 -9.38 3.26
C VAL A 217 -10.31 -9.07 2.09
N PRO A 218 -10.04 -9.62 0.89
CA PRO A 218 -10.78 -9.26 -0.30
C PRO A 218 -12.26 -9.62 -0.20
N GLY A 219 -13.14 -8.68 -0.54
CA GLY A 219 -14.59 -8.89 -0.62
C GLY A 219 -15.28 -9.39 0.65
N ALA A 220 -14.65 -9.27 1.82
CA ALA A 220 -15.19 -9.80 3.08
C ALA A 220 -16.37 -9.00 3.64
N ALA A 221 -16.55 -7.75 3.22
CA ALA A 221 -17.68 -6.93 3.65
C ALA A 221 -18.97 -7.40 2.99
N SER A 222 -20.13 -7.20 3.64
CA SER A 222 -21.45 -7.48 3.05
C SER A 222 -21.74 -6.64 1.80
N SER A 223 -21.03 -5.52 1.63
CA SER A 223 -21.02 -4.68 0.43
C SER A 223 -20.22 -5.27 -0.74
N GLY A 224 -19.46 -6.35 -0.53
CA GLY A 224 -18.50 -6.89 -1.49
C GLY A 224 -17.17 -6.12 -1.55
N CYS A 225 -16.97 -5.11 -0.69
CA CYS A 225 -15.70 -4.40 -0.56
C CYS A 225 -14.69 -5.17 0.30
N ASP A 226 -13.42 -4.82 0.12
CA ASP A 226 -12.33 -5.33 0.95
C ASP A 226 -12.47 -4.85 2.39
N SER A 227 -12.07 -5.71 3.34
CA SER A 227 -11.96 -5.33 4.75
C SER A 227 -10.51 -5.13 5.14
N ILE A 228 -10.25 -4.20 6.05
CA ILE A 228 -8.92 -3.93 6.58
C ILE A 228 -8.85 -4.42 8.03
N ILE A 229 -7.81 -5.18 8.38
CA ILE A 229 -7.54 -5.56 9.78
C ILE A 229 -6.22 -4.96 10.20
N TYR A 230 -6.27 -4.10 11.22
CA TYR A 230 -5.07 -3.58 11.87
C TYR A 230 -4.62 -4.57 12.95
N VAL A 231 -3.41 -5.08 12.83
CA VAL A 231 -2.82 -6.00 13.80
C VAL A 231 -1.83 -5.23 14.66
N ARG A 232 -1.95 -5.34 15.98
CA ARG A 232 -1.02 -4.75 16.95
C ARG A 232 -0.84 -5.69 18.14
N PHE A 233 0.30 -6.36 18.19
CA PHE A 233 0.67 -7.21 19.31
C PHE A 233 1.73 -6.59 20.20
N PHE A 234 1.61 -6.83 21.49
CA PHE A 234 2.62 -6.57 22.49
C PHE A 234 3.22 -7.89 22.95
N PHE A 235 4.45 -7.85 23.45
CA PHE A 235 5.15 -9.04 23.93
C PHE A 235 5.57 -8.82 25.37
N ARG A 236 5.27 -9.78 26.24
CA ARG A 236 5.67 -9.74 27.64
C ARG A 236 7.19 -9.90 27.74
N ASP A 237 7.80 -9.19 28.67
CA ASP A 237 9.22 -9.35 29.00
C ASP A 237 9.36 -10.29 30.20
N THR A 238 9.22 -11.59 29.94
CA THR A 238 9.35 -12.64 30.95
C THR A 238 10.70 -13.33 30.81
N TRP A 239 11.52 -13.26 31.86
CA TRP A 239 12.77 -14.00 31.96
C TRP A 239 12.92 -14.59 33.36
N MET A 240 13.71 -15.66 33.42
CA MET A 240 14.12 -16.32 34.65
C MET A 240 15.57 -16.78 34.50
N THR A 241 16.33 -16.76 35.59
CA THR A 241 17.66 -17.37 35.63
C THR A 241 17.88 -18.16 36.92
N LEU A 242 18.53 -19.32 36.82
CA LEU A 242 19.03 -20.12 37.95
C LEU A 242 20.44 -19.70 38.39
N GLY A 243 21.03 -18.71 37.73
CA GLY A 243 22.44 -18.36 37.88
C GLY A 243 23.34 -19.17 36.94
N GLY A 244 24.66 -19.01 37.09
CA GLY A 244 25.64 -19.81 36.36
C GLY A 244 25.84 -21.19 36.97
N ASP A 245 26.52 -22.07 36.23
CA ASP A 245 26.97 -23.35 36.74
C ASP A 245 27.87 -23.17 37.98
N VAL A 246 27.75 -24.10 38.93
CA VAL A 246 28.45 -24.04 40.21
C VAL A 246 29.43 -25.21 40.29
N GLU A 247 30.68 -24.93 40.63
CA GLU A 247 31.66 -25.95 41.02
C GLU A 247 31.82 -25.93 42.54
N ILE A 248 31.63 -27.09 43.17
CA ILE A 248 31.78 -27.29 44.61
C ILE A 248 32.64 -28.51 44.88
N TYR A 249 33.26 -28.58 46.05
CA TYR A 249 33.90 -29.81 46.49
C TYR A 249 32.85 -30.80 46.99
N TYR A 250 33.20 -32.07 47.01
CA TYR A 250 32.29 -33.10 47.53
C TYR A 250 31.81 -32.75 48.94
N GLY A 251 30.51 -32.91 49.16
CA GLY A 251 29.86 -32.73 50.45
C GLY A 251 29.56 -31.27 50.77
N GLU A 252 30.08 -30.32 49.99
CA GLU A 252 29.73 -28.92 50.14
C GLU A 252 28.29 -28.66 49.68
N GLU A 253 27.72 -27.62 50.27
CA GLU A 253 26.36 -27.17 49.98
C GLU A 253 26.37 -26.25 48.75
N ALA A 254 25.43 -26.46 47.84
CA ALA A 254 25.07 -25.50 46.81
C ALA A 254 23.60 -25.11 46.92
N CYS A 255 23.30 -23.83 46.64
CA CYS A 255 21.97 -23.25 46.72
C CYS A 255 21.45 -22.88 45.34
N LEU A 256 20.27 -23.37 44.98
CA LEU A 256 19.53 -22.96 43.79
C LEU A 256 18.72 -21.70 44.12
N LYS A 257 19.09 -20.57 43.50
CA LYS A 257 18.51 -19.24 43.78
C LYS A 257 17.90 -18.63 42.51
N PRO A 258 16.75 -19.13 42.04
CA PRO A 258 16.11 -18.58 40.85
C PRO A 258 15.77 -17.10 41.04
N LEU A 259 16.02 -16.31 40.00
CA LEU A 259 15.58 -14.92 39.87
C LEU A 259 14.56 -14.84 38.73
N PHE A 260 13.50 -14.07 38.92
CA PHE A 260 12.38 -13.95 37.97
C PHE A 260 12.10 -12.47 37.68
N SER A 261 11.72 -12.15 36.44
CA SER A 261 11.16 -10.84 36.08
C SER A 261 9.67 -10.70 36.39
N PHE A 262 9.03 -11.77 36.83
CA PHE A 262 7.59 -11.90 37.06
C PHE A 262 7.30 -12.74 38.31
N SER A 263 6.03 -12.78 38.74
CA SER A 263 5.58 -13.64 39.85
C SER A 263 5.06 -14.99 39.32
N PRO A 264 5.79 -16.10 39.48
CA PRO A 264 5.36 -17.38 38.95
C PRO A 264 4.18 -17.96 39.74
N THR A 265 3.24 -18.58 39.01
CA THR A 265 2.08 -19.30 39.56
C THR A 265 2.34 -20.80 39.70
N ALA A 266 3.31 -21.34 38.94
CA ALA A 266 3.73 -22.73 39.00
C ALA A 266 5.24 -22.85 38.78
N LEU A 267 5.87 -23.79 39.50
CA LEU A 267 7.28 -24.14 39.41
C LEU A 267 7.39 -25.66 39.22
N GLU A 268 8.06 -26.08 38.16
CA GLU A 268 8.29 -27.49 37.83
C GLU A 268 9.79 -27.75 37.69
N TRP A 269 10.33 -28.57 38.59
CA TRP A 269 11.75 -28.93 38.59
C TRP A 269 11.98 -30.32 37.98
N SER A 270 13.09 -30.47 37.26
CA SER A 270 13.57 -31.76 36.75
C SER A 270 15.10 -31.88 36.91
N PRO A 271 15.63 -33.00 37.45
CA PRO A 271 14.91 -34.09 38.10
C PRO A 271 14.23 -33.61 39.40
N ALA A 272 13.25 -34.38 39.91
CA ALA A 272 12.43 -33.94 41.04
C ALA A 272 13.28 -33.53 42.26
N VAL A 273 13.08 -32.28 42.71
CA VAL A 273 13.61 -31.69 43.95
C VAL A 273 12.41 -31.28 44.80
N PRO A 274 12.47 -31.31 46.14
CA PRO A 274 11.29 -31.09 47.01
C PRO A 274 10.68 -29.69 46.99
N CYS A 275 11.14 -28.76 46.16
CA CYS A 275 10.65 -27.38 46.17
C CYS A 275 9.67 -27.09 45.03
N SER A 276 8.37 -27.13 45.33
CA SER A 276 7.30 -26.82 44.35
C SER A 276 6.67 -25.43 44.54
N THR A 277 7.10 -24.66 45.54
CA THR A 277 6.53 -23.34 45.87
C THR A 277 7.61 -22.28 45.98
N LEU A 278 7.22 -21.00 45.91
CA LEU A 278 8.17 -19.89 46.12
C LEU A 278 8.73 -19.84 47.54
N SER A 279 8.03 -20.42 48.53
CA SER A 279 8.40 -20.36 49.95
C SER A 279 9.59 -21.25 50.33
N CYS A 280 9.95 -22.23 49.51
CA CYS A 280 11.10 -23.11 49.74
C CYS A 280 12.37 -22.67 49.00
N LEU A 281 12.33 -21.49 48.38
CA LEU A 281 13.48 -20.88 47.71
C LEU A 281 14.17 -19.87 48.66
N PRO A 282 15.52 -19.79 48.65
CA PRO A 282 16.44 -20.63 47.88
C PRO A 282 16.52 -22.06 48.45
N TYR A 283 16.71 -23.05 47.58
CA TYR A 283 16.86 -24.44 48.01
C TYR A 283 18.34 -24.82 48.07
N CYS A 284 18.81 -25.19 49.26
CA CYS A 284 20.22 -25.55 49.50
C CYS A 284 20.33 -27.00 49.96
N GLN A 285 21.31 -27.73 49.44
CA GLN A 285 21.63 -29.09 49.88
C GLN A 285 23.11 -29.42 49.63
N PRO A 286 23.70 -30.38 50.38
CA PRO A 286 25.02 -30.91 50.09
C PRO A 286 25.00 -31.83 48.86
N TYR A 287 26.06 -31.78 48.05
CA TYR A 287 26.18 -32.64 46.86
C TYR A 287 27.38 -33.58 46.92
N THR A 288 27.14 -34.85 46.63
CA THR A 288 28.18 -35.90 46.57
C THR A 288 28.46 -36.39 45.16
N SER A 289 27.69 -35.93 44.18
CA SER A 289 27.87 -36.23 42.75
C SER A 289 27.35 -35.07 41.90
N ASN A 290 27.77 -35.02 40.64
CA ASN A 290 27.30 -33.99 39.72
C ASN A 290 25.78 -34.04 39.60
N ALA A 291 25.16 -32.88 39.58
CA ALA A 291 23.72 -32.74 39.40
C ALA A 291 23.42 -31.71 38.31
N ARG A 292 22.30 -31.88 37.63
CA ARG A 292 21.78 -30.94 36.64
C ARG A 292 20.31 -30.72 36.93
N TYR A 293 19.91 -29.47 37.11
CA TYR A 293 18.52 -29.10 37.35
C TYR A 293 18.01 -28.21 36.23
N THR A 294 16.79 -28.47 35.80
CA THR A 294 16.01 -27.60 34.93
C THR A 294 14.79 -27.12 35.70
N LEU A 295 14.58 -25.82 35.76
CA LEU A 295 13.37 -25.20 36.27
C LEU A 295 12.53 -24.73 35.10
N VAL A 296 11.24 -25.06 35.13
CA VAL A 296 10.21 -24.47 34.28
C VAL A 296 9.28 -23.65 35.18
N ALA A 297 9.11 -22.36 34.86
CA ALA A 297 8.24 -21.47 35.60
C ALA A 297 7.14 -20.90 34.69
N ARG A 298 5.93 -20.80 35.23
CA ARG A 298 4.76 -20.24 34.53
C ARG A 298 4.26 -18.99 35.22
N ASP A 299 3.89 -17.96 34.46
CA ASP A 299 3.25 -16.74 35.00
C ASP A 299 1.71 -16.87 35.09
N THR A 300 1.01 -15.81 35.49
CA THR A 300 -0.47 -15.77 35.57
C THR A 300 -1.16 -15.79 34.20
N TYR A 301 -0.45 -15.47 33.13
CA TYR A 301 -0.96 -15.39 31.75
C TYR A 301 -0.62 -16.63 30.92
N GLY A 302 0.06 -17.60 31.54
CA GLY A 302 0.42 -18.87 30.92
C GLY A 302 1.78 -18.88 30.22
N CYS A 303 2.56 -17.79 30.24
CA CYS A 303 3.90 -17.75 29.67
C CYS A 303 4.84 -18.64 30.45
N ILE A 304 5.64 -19.41 29.71
CA ILE A 304 6.54 -20.43 30.25
C ILE A 304 7.97 -20.02 29.94
N VAL A 305 8.82 -19.98 30.97
CA VAL A 305 10.26 -19.82 30.84
C VAL A 305 10.97 -21.03 31.43
N ARG A 306 12.15 -21.35 30.87
CA ARG A 306 12.98 -22.46 31.37
C ARG A 306 14.42 -22.01 31.53
N ASP A 307 15.09 -22.54 32.55
CA ASP A 307 16.53 -22.41 32.70
C ASP A 307 17.12 -23.68 33.32
N THR A 308 18.42 -23.90 33.09
CA THR A 308 19.16 -25.06 33.55
C THR A 308 20.43 -24.64 34.27
N VAL A 309 20.72 -25.29 35.40
CA VAL A 309 21.98 -25.13 36.12
C VAL A 309 22.65 -26.48 36.37
N ASN A 310 23.96 -26.53 36.21
CA ASN A 310 24.78 -27.68 36.55
C ASN A 310 25.54 -27.42 37.85
N VAL A 311 25.49 -28.40 38.75
CA VAL A 311 26.34 -28.46 39.94
C VAL A 311 27.39 -29.52 39.69
N ARG A 312 28.65 -29.09 39.55
CA ARG A 312 29.79 -29.96 39.34
C ARG A 312 30.48 -30.21 40.68
N VAL A 313 30.61 -31.47 41.05
CA VAL A 313 31.26 -31.90 42.28
C VAL A 313 32.69 -32.32 41.99
N LEU A 314 33.64 -31.54 42.49
CA LEU A 314 35.06 -31.83 42.41
C LEU A 314 35.46 -32.84 43.49
N ARG A 315 35.91 -34.02 43.04
CA ARG A 315 36.42 -35.10 43.91
C ARG A 315 37.94 -35.08 44.06
N LYS A 316 38.64 -34.36 43.19
CA LYS A 316 40.10 -34.26 43.25
C LYS A 316 40.49 -33.26 44.33
N VAL A 317 41.13 -33.76 45.37
CA VAL A 317 41.72 -32.94 46.41
C VAL A 317 42.99 -32.29 45.86
N PRO A 318 43.09 -30.94 45.84
CA PRO A 318 44.35 -30.30 45.52
C PRO A 318 45.33 -30.56 46.66
N ILE A 319 46.33 -31.41 46.43
CA ILE A 319 47.41 -31.62 47.38
C ILE A 319 48.64 -30.86 46.90
N TYR A 320 49.12 -29.93 47.73
CA TYR A 320 50.29 -29.12 47.48
C TYR A 320 51.39 -29.42 48.48
N ALA A 321 52.60 -29.60 47.96
CA ALA A 321 53.82 -29.67 48.74
C ALA A 321 54.77 -28.56 48.26
N PRO A 322 55.30 -27.70 49.15
CA PRO A 322 56.27 -26.68 48.78
C PRO A 322 57.53 -27.31 48.16
N ASN A 323 58.10 -26.66 47.15
CA ASN A 323 59.36 -27.09 46.53
C ASN A 323 60.60 -26.38 47.11
N ILE A 324 60.40 -25.37 47.97
CA ILE A 324 61.45 -24.59 48.64
C ILE A 324 61.06 -24.41 50.11
N LEU A 325 62.04 -24.58 51.01
CA LEU A 325 61.96 -24.32 52.44
C LEU A 325 63.06 -23.32 52.82
N ASP A 326 62.68 -22.17 53.36
CA ASP A 326 63.55 -21.16 53.97
C ASP A 326 63.18 -21.02 55.46
N PRO A 327 63.86 -21.72 56.38
CA PRO A 327 63.57 -21.67 57.81
C PRO A 327 63.65 -20.27 58.43
N ARG A 328 64.33 -19.32 57.78
CA ARG A 328 64.50 -17.94 58.25
C ARG A 328 63.49 -16.98 57.61
N GLY A 329 62.76 -17.45 56.61
CA GLY A 329 61.77 -16.68 55.87
C GLY A 329 60.48 -16.49 56.66
N ASN A 330 59.54 -15.80 56.01
CA ASN A 330 58.18 -15.65 56.52
C ASN A 330 57.31 -16.85 56.09
N TRP A 331 56.16 -16.99 56.75
CA TRP A 331 55.11 -17.94 56.36
C TRP A 331 54.73 -17.75 54.87
N PRO A 332 54.44 -18.83 54.10
CA PRO A 332 54.34 -20.24 54.50
C PRO A 332 55.61 -21.07 54.30
N ASN A 333 56.66 -20.52 53.69
CA ASN A 333 57.86 -21.31 53.29
C ASN A 333 58.89 -21.46 54.41
N ASN A 334 58.54 -21.12 55.66
CA ASN A 334 59.40 -21.35 56.83
C ASN A 334 59.26 -22.74 57.44
N HIS A 335 58.23 -23.50 57.04
CA HIS A 335 58.05 -24.91 57.35
C HIS A 335 57.66 -25.67 56.09
N PHE A 336 58.14 -26.90 55.96
CA PHE A 336 57.65 -27.83 54.97
C PHE A 336 56.46 -28.62 55.55
N PHE A 337 55.29 -28.43 54.96
CA PHE A 337 54.06 -29.14 55.32
C PHE A 337 53.24 -29.44 54.06
N ILE A 338 52.35 -30.43 54.13
CA ILE A 338 51.41 -30.76 53.07
C ILE A 338 50.14 -29.92 53.25
N SER A 339 49.80 -29.15 52.21
CA SER A 339 48.57 -28.34 52.17
C SER A 339 47.52 -29.01 51.29
N THR A 340 46.30 -29.14 51.80
CA THR A 340 45.20 -29.86 51.14
C THR A 340 43.89 -29.06 51.13
N GLY A 341 43.87 -27.88 51.74
CA GLY A 341 42.66 -27.09 51.93
C GLY A 341 41.66 -27.84 52.82
N ARG A 342 40.48 -28.14 52.26
CA ARG A 342 39.44 -28.94 52.95
C ARG A 342 39.47 -30.42 52.55
N GLY A 343 40.48 -30.84 51.80
CA GLY A 343 40.46 -32.10 51.10
C GLY A 343 41.02 -33.30 51.87
N ALA A 344 41.81 -33.09 52.93
CA ALA A 344 42.33 -34.17 53.75
C ALA A 344 41.88 -34.05 55.21
N THR A 345 41.67 -35.19 55.85
CA THR A 345 41.35 -35.30 57.27
C THR A 345 42.63 -35.38 58.11
N GLN A 346 43.64 -36.11 57.63
CA GLN A 346 44.92 -36.25 58.32
C GLN A 346 46.06 -36.66 57.37
N ILE A 347 47.29 -36.42 57.80
CA ILE A 347 48.50 -37.02 57.27
C ILE A 347 48.79 -38.27 58.11
N ASN A 348 48.63 -39.45 57.53
CA ASN A 348 48.90 -40.72 58.20
C ASN A 348 50.38 -40.83 58.55
N ARG A 349 51.25 -40.46 57.60
CA ARG A 349 52.71 -40.46 57.78
C ARG A 349 53.38 -39.49 56.83
N MET A 350 54.38 -38.76 57.31
CA MET A 350 55.25 -37.90 56.52
C MET A 350 56.71 -38.17 56.86
N LEU A 351 57.51 -38.42 55.81
CA LEU A 351 58.93 -38.70 55.87
C LEU A 351 59.68 -37.69 55.02
N ILE A 352 60.82 -37.20 55.52
CA ILE A 352 61.76 -36.39 54.76
C ILE A 352 63.15 -36.97 54.97
N ALA A 353 63.85 -37.25 53.88
CA ALA A 353 65.20 -37.79 53.90
C ALA A 353 66.16 -36.91 53.09
N ASN A 354 67.44 -36.91 53.50
CA ASN A 354 68.49 -36.32 52.69
C ASN A 354 68.81 -37.20 51.46
N ARG A 355 69.69 -36.73 50.56
CA ARG A 355 70.06 -37.46 49.33
C ARG A 355 70.76 -38.80 49.57
N TRP A 356 71.20 -39.08 50.79
CA TRP A 356 71.88 -40.32 51.17
C TRP A 356 70.94 -41.32 51.84
N GLY A 357 69.64 -40.99 51.94
CA GLY A 357 68.63 -41.86 52.55
C GLY A 357 68.54 -41.75 54.07
N GLU A 358 69.25 -40.83 54.72
CA GLU A 358 69.07 -40.58 56.15
C GLU A 358 67.78 -39.79 56.38
N LEU A 359 66.88 -40.35 57.18
CA LEU A 359 65.63 -39.73 57.59
C LEU A 359 65.91 -38.54 58.51
N VAL A 360 65.55 -37.34 58.08
CA VAL A 360 65.74 -36.08 58.82
C VAL A 360 64.47 -35.60 59.52
N PHE A 361 63.30 -36.05 59.06
CA PHE A 361 62.03 -35.78 59.69
C PHE A 361 61.10 -36.98 59.51
N GLU A 362 60.40 -37.36 60.56
CA GLU A 362 59.33 -38.34 60.54
C GLU A 362 58.22 -37.91 61.49
N ARG A 363 56.98 -38.00 61.02
CA ARG A 363 55.79 -37.80 61.85
C ARG A 363 54.63 -38.62 61.32
N GLU A 364 53.78 -39.07 62.22
CA GLU A 364 52.59 -39.87 61.93
C GLU A 364 51.35 -39.26 62.58
N ASN A 365 50.18 -39.55 62.00
CA ASN A 365 48.86 -39.25 62.53
C ASN A 365 48.68 -37.81 63.02
N PHE A 366 48.89 -36.85 62.11
CA PHE A 366 48.71 -35.42 62.41
C PHE A 366 47.80 -34.73 61.39
N PRO A 367 47.12 -33.62 61.75
CA PRO A 367 46.25 -32.91 60.82
C PRO A 367 46.99 -32.43 59.56
N ALA A 368 46.33 -32.50 58.40
CA ALA A 368 46.78 -31.78 57.21
C ALA A 368 46.67 -30.26 57.43
N ASP A 369 47.36 -29.46 56.61
CA ASP A 369 47.36 -28.00 56.72
C ASP A 369 47.80 -27.48 58.11
N ALA A 370 48.72 -28.20 58.78
CA ALA A 370 49.30 -27.85 60.08
C ALA A 370 50.81 -27.53 59.97
N PRO A 371 51.20 -26.28 59.63
CA PRO A 371 52.59 -25.89 59.39
C PRO A 371 53.52 -26.12 60.58
N ASP A 372 53.05 -25.85 61.80
CA ASP A 372 53.82 -26.02 63.04
C ASP A 372 54.13 -27.51 63.33
N LEU A 373 53.40 -28.41 62.67
CA LEU A 373 53.64 -29.84 62.74
C LEU A 373 54.51 -30.37 61.60
N GLY A 374 54.88 -29.50 60.66
CA GLY A 374 55.78 -29.79 59.55
C GLY A 374 57.27 -29.75 59.94
N TRP A 375 58.13 -29.80 58.93
CA TRP A 375 59.58 -29.72 59.12
C TRP A 375 60.07 -28.28 59.02
N ASP A 376 60.70 -27.79 60.08
CA ASP A 376 61.26 -26.45 60.23
C ASP A 376 62.68 -26.31 59.64
N GLY A 377 63.23 -27.36 59.04
CA GLY A 377 64.60 -27.37 58.52
C GLY A 377 65.68 -27.68 59.56
N ASN A 378 65.31 -28.10 60.78
CA ASN A 378 66.24 -28.58 61.80
C ASN A 378 66.30 -30.12 61.82
N PHE A 379 67.46 -30.66 62.20
CA PHE A 379 67.69 -32.09 62.39
C PHE A 379 68.57 -32.31 63.63
N ARG A 380 68.11 -33.15 64.58
CA ARG A 380 68.79 -33.43 65.87
C ARG A 380 69.18 -32.16 66.65
N GLY A 381 68.31 -31.15 66.65
CA GLY A 381 68.53 -29.87 67.35
C GLY A 381 69.53 -28.93 66.67
N GLN A 382 70.01 -29.27 65.47
CA GLN A 382 70.90 -28.43 64.68
C GLN A 382 70.27 -28.10 63.32
N ALA A 383 70.75 -27.03 62.72
CA ALA A 383 70.24 -26.55 61.45
C ALA A 383 70.69 -27.51 60.31
N ALA A 384 69.76 -28.20 59.64
CA ALA A 384 70.09 -29.18 58.58
C ALA A 384 70.83 -28.52 57.38
N PRO A 385 71.80 -29.17 56.71
CA PRO A 385 72.57 -28.53 55.63
C PRO A 385 71.70 -28.06 54.44
N PRO A 386 71.97 -26.88 53.84
CA PRO A 386 71.30 -26.47 52.60
C PRO A 386 71.45 -27.54 51.50
N GLY A 387 70.37 -27.85 50.80
CA GLY A 387 70.35 -28.95 49.85
C GLY A 387 68.95 -29.39 49.46
N VAL A 388 68.87 -30.40 48.59
CA VAL A 388 67.59 -31.00 48.19
C VAL A 388 67.32 -32.22 49.05
N TYR A 389 66.12 -32.25 49.60
CA TYR A 389 65.57 -33.35 50.39
C TYR A 389 64.43 -34.00 49.64
N ILE A 390 64.25 -35.30 49.85
CA ILE A 390 63.15 -36.07 49.27
C ILE A 390 62.10 -36.26 50.35
N PHE A 391 60.85 -35.99 50.03
CA PHE A 391 59.74 -36.24 50.92
C PHE A 391 58.80 -37.31 50.36
N TRP A 392 58.14 -38.00 51.27
CA TRP A 392 57.05 -38.92 51.00
C TRP A 392 56.00 -38.74 52.08
N ALA A 393 54.74 -38.60 51.70
CA ALA A 393 53.63 -38.45 52.63
C ALA A 393 52.43 -39.28 52.17
N GLU A 394 51.78 -39.92 53.14
CA GLU A 394 50.52 -40.61 52.98
C GLU A 394 49.40 -39.74 53.56
N VAL A 395 48.53 -39.25 52.68
CA VAL A 395 47.48 -38.26 52.98
C VAL A 395 46.14 -38.97 52.97
N GLN A 396 45.43 -38.98 54.11
CA GLN A 396 44.06 -39.47 54.16
C GLN A 396 43.08 -38.37 53.74
N LEU A 397 42.34 -38.64 52.68
CA LEU A 397 41.33 -37.73 52.15
C LEU A 397 40.05 -37.76 53.01
N TRP A 398 39.20 -36.76 52.83
CA TRP A 398 37.91 -36.67 53.54
C TRP A 398 36.96 -37.84 53.24
N ASP A 399 37.11 -38.53 52.11
CA ASP A 399 36.30 -39.70 51.73
C ASP A 399 36.83 -41.02 52.31
N GLY A 400 37.89 -40.95 53.13
CA GLY A 400 38.55 -42.10 53.74
C GLY A 400 39.57 -42.79 52.85
N THR A 401 39.69 -42.41 51.56
CA THR A 401 40.76 -42.91 50.69
C THR A 401 42.09 -42.27 51.05
N THR A 402 43.18 -42.82 50.52
CA THR A 402 44.53 -42.39 50.83
C THR A 402 45.29 -42.08 49.55
N GLU A 403 45.93 -40.91 49.51
CA GLU A 403 46.77 -40.45 48.40
C GLU A 403 48.23 -40.39 48.83
N ILE A 404 49.12 -40.87 47.97
CA ILE A 404 50.56 -40.81 48.20
C ILE A 404 51.12 -39.61 47.46
N VAL A 405 51.80 -38.73 48.19
CA VAL A 405 52.46 -37.55 47.63
C VAL A 405 53.94 -37.67 47.91
N SER A 406 54.75 -37.53 46.87
CA SER A 406 56.20 -37.55 47.01
C SER A 406 56.84 -36.57 46.05
N GLY A 407 58.04 -36.13 46.38
CA GLY A 407 58.76 -35.16 45.59
C GLY A 407 60.01 -34.68 46.29
N SER A 408 60.49 -33.51 45.88
CA SER A 408 61.69 -32.90 46.44
C SER A 408 61.41 -31.51 46.96
N VAL A 409 62.00 -31.17 48.10
CA VAL A 409 62.04 -29.81 48.65
C VAL A 409 63.49 -29.33 48.72
N THR A 410 63.74 -28.09 48.31
CA THR A 410 65.05 -27.45 48.41
C THR A 410 65.11 -26.63 49.69
N LEU A 411 65.95 -27.04 50.64
CA LEU A 411 66.28 -26.25 51.81
C LEU A 411 67.28 -25.17 51.41
N VAL A 412 66.86 -23.91 51.48
CA VAL A 412 67.70 -22.74 51.29
C VAL A 412 67.96 -22.08 52.64
N ARG A 413 69.08 -21.38 52.75
CA ARG A 413 69.36 -20.50 53.88
C ARG A 413 69.84 -19.17 53.39
#